data_AF-A0A1D2RF15-F1
#
_entry.id   AF-A0A1D2RF15-F1
#
_cell.length_a   1.000
_cell.length_b   1.000
_cell.length_c   1.000
_cell.angle_alpha   90.00
_cell.angle_beta   90.00
_cell.angle_gamma   90.00
#
_symmetry.space_group_name_H-M   'P 1'
#
loop_
_entity.id
_entity.type
_entity.pdbx_description
1 polymer ?
#
loop_
_entity_poly.entity_id
_entity_poly.type
_entity_poly.pdbx_seq_one_letter_code
_entity_poly.pdbx_strand_id
1 'polypeptide(L)'
;MDKKILVAIIAAVLAAGCMDSPKQEYKYNTTIGGVPVYSTVPFDSLPDMRQIAQFPQNDSVITWCNQELAEVSEAGNFEVRVTGGETGVYISAKGASIQGVTNEELLDSCHAFTCLRDGIECPDFDEIRFAINSQKDMSIVVDKSVTGHATQSVLNIQYVMGAAQKSNTIYSYIMDGDTCTMMSLLNSTGAYPSNKTRDCDIKNAFYIVKSDENKIEAVPGRITLYGDSEHLVTESVIVRDTLAPDIRDRLRELKL
;
A
#
# COMPACT_ATOMS: atom_id res chain seq x y z
N MET A 1 37.40 -13.91 -47.50
CA MET A 1 36.72 -12.75 -46.89
C MET A 1 37.77 -11.68 -46.67
N ASP A 2 37.60 -10.52 -47.29
CA ASP A 2 38.62 -9.47 -47.33
C ASP A 2 38.87 -8.91 -45.92
N LYS A 3 40.13 -8.73 -45.51
CA LYS A 3 40.49 -8.27 -44.16
C LYS A 3 39.83 -6.93 -43.81
N LYS A 4 39.55 -6.09 -44.82
CA LYS A 4 38.84 -4.83 -44.66
C LYS A 4 37.36 -5.00 -44.26
N ILE A 5 36.72 -6.07 -44.73
CA ILE A 5 35.31 -6.38 -44.41
C ILE A 5 35.22 -6.89 -42.96
N LEU A 6 36.17 -7.73 -42.52
CA LEU A 6 36.19 -8.23 -41.15
C LEU A 6 36.41 -7.10 -40.12
N VAL A 7 37.30 -6.14 -40.42
CA VAL A 7 37.55 -4.98 -39.54
C VAL A 7 36.34 -4.04 -39.48
N ALA A 8 35.65 -3.83 -40.60
CA ALA A 8 34.43 -3.01 -40.63
C ALA A 8 33.29 -3.65 -39.82
N ILE A 9 33.13 -4.97 -39.88
CA ILE A 9 32.11 -5.69 -39.09
C ILE A 9 32.45 -5.62 -37.60
N ILE A 10 33.71 -5.83 -37.20
CA ILE A 10 34.13 -5.74 -35.80
C ILE A 10 33.95 -4.31 -35.26
N ALA A 11 34.27 -3.29 -36.05
CA ALA A 11 34.06 -1.89 -35.68
C ALA A 11 32.57 -1.52 -35.54
N ALA A 12 31.70 -2.06 -36.40
CA ALA A 12 30.25 -1.85 -36.31
C ALA A 12 29.63 -2.55 -35.09
N VAL A 13 30.10 -3.75 -34.74
CA VAL A 13 29.67 -4.49 -33.54
C VAL A 13 30.14 -3.79 -32.26
N LEU A 14 31.35 -3.22 -32.25
CA LEU A 14 31.86 -2.44 -31.11
C LEU A 14 31.16 -1.08 -30.98
N ALA A 15 30.83 -0.41 -32.08
CA ALA A 15 30.08 0.84 -32.05
C ALA A 15 28.62 0.65 -31.58
N ALA A 16 27.99 -0.47 -31.91
CA ALA A 16 26.68 -0.83 -31.38
C ALA A 16 26.70 -1.18 -29.88
N GLY A 17 27.85 -1.63 -29.35
CA GLY A 17 28.05 -1.92 -27.93
C GLY A 17 28.31 -0.69 -27.05
N CYS A 18 28.40 0.51 -27.63
CA CYS A 18 28.64 1.77 -26.93
C CYS A 18 27.55 2.83 -27.19
N MET A 19 26.35 2.43 -27.62
CA MET A 19 25.20 3.31 -27.53
C MET A 19 24.78 3.36 -26.06
N ASP A 20 25.29 4.37 -25.34
CA ASP A 20 24.73 4.79 -24.06
C ASP A 20 23.21 4.92 -24.24
N SER A 21 22.46 4.02 -23.61
CA SER A 21 21.01 4.18 -23.50
C SER A 21 20.74 5.59 -22.99
N PRO A 22 19.87 6.38 -23.65
CA PRO A 22 19.61 7.74 -23.21
C PRO A 22 19.19 7.68 -21.73
N LYS A 23 19.93 8.37 -20.86
CA LYS A 23 19.56 8.50 -19.44
C LYS A 23 18.14 9.03 -19.40
N GLN A 24 17.23 8.21 -18.90
CA GLN A 24 15.83 8.57 -18.77
C GLN A 24 15.74 9.79 -17.84
N GLU A 25 15.29 10.91 -18.39
CA GLU A 25 15.21 12.18 -17.66
C GLU A 25 13.83 12.30 -17.01
N TYR A 26 13.79 12.27 -15.67
CA TYR A 26 12.58 12.51 -14.90
C TYR A 26 12.39 14.01 -14.69
N LYS A 27 11.29 14.56 -15.22
CA LYS A 27 11.04 16.00 -15.25
C LYS A 27 10.10 16.46 -14.13
N TYR A 28 9.33 15.53 -13.59
CA TYR A 28 8.35 15.77 -12.54
C TYR A 28 8.75 14.97 -11.31
N ASN A 29 8.64 15.58 -10.14
CA ASN A 29 8.89 14.92 -8.88
C ASN A 29 7.87 15.36 -7.82
N THR A 30 7.64 14.48 -6.86
CA THR A 30 6.85 14.73 -5.65
C THR A 30 7.35 13.80 -4.55
N THR A 31 6.75 13.91 -3.37
CA THR A 31 6.99 13.01 -2.24
C THR A 31 5.66 12.46 -1.77
N ILE A 32 5.58 11.13 -1.56
CA ILE A 32 4.38 10.44 -1.10
C ILE A 32 4.78 9.51 0.03
N GLY A 33 4.20 9.72 1.21
CA GLY A 33 4.56 8.98 2.43
C GLY A 33 6.05 8.99 2.75
N GLY A 34 6.73 10.13 2.55
CA GLY A 34 8.17 10.26 2.77
C GLY A 34 9.04 9.72 1.62
N VAL A 35 8.47 9.01 0.64
CA VAL A 35 9.20 8.43 -0.49
C VAL A 35 9.24 9.39 -1.69
N PRO A 36 10.41 9.60 -2.32
CA PRO A 36 10.50 10.39 -3.54
C PRO A 36 9.88 9.63 -4.73
N VAL A 37 9.06 10.35 -5.50
CA VAL A 37 8.41 9.85 -6.70
C VAL A 37 8.82 10.72 -7.87
N TYR A 38 9.32 10.08 -8.93
CA TYR A 38 9.82 10.71 -10.14
C TYR A 38 8.98 10.27 -11.33
N SER A 39 8.69 11.18 -12.25
CA SER A 39 7.95 10.87 -13.48
C SER A 39 8.52 11.56 -14.72
N THR A 40 8.45 10.87 -15.85
CA THR A 40 8.77 11.46 -17.17
C THR A 40 7.59 12.20 -17.79
N VAL A 41 6.38 12.01 -17.25
CA VAL A 41 5.12 12.68 -17.67
C VAL A 41 4.48 13.41 -16.48
N PRO A 42 3.69 14.48 -16.71
CA PRO A 42 2.95 15.14 -15.64
C PRO A 42 2.09 14.15 -14.84
N PHE A 43 1.97 14.34 -13.53
CA PHE A 43 1.19 13.44 -12.66
C PHE A 43 -0.31 13.43 -13.01
N ASP A 44 -0.86 14.55 -13.47
CA ASP A 44 -2.24 14.67 -13.96
C ASP A 44 -2.48 14.00 -15.34
N SER A 45 -1.40 13.57 -15.98
CA SER A 45 -1.38 12.95 -17.32
C SER A 45 -0.93 11.50 -17.26
N LEU A 46 -0.84 10.92 -16.07
CA LEU A 46 -0.49 9.52 -15.89
C LEU A 46 -1.58 8.62 -16.50
N PRO A 47 -1.20 7.52 -17.17
CA PRO A 47 -2.17 6.53 -17.63
C PRO A 47 -2.86 5.89 -16.42
N ASP A 48 -3.94 5.16 -16.68
CA ASP A 48 -4.54 4.30 -15.65
C ASP A 48 -3.50 3.25 -15.20
N MET A 49 -3.09 3.36 -13.94
CA MET A 49 -2.08 2.51 -13.31
C MET A 49 -2.71 1.38 -12.49
N ARG A 50 -4.05 1.20 -12.52
CA ARG A 50 -4.73 0.05 -11.91
C ARG A 50 -4.61 -1.21 -12.75
N GLN A 51 -4.34 -1.10 -14.04
CA GLN A 51 -4.20 -2.23 -14.97
C GLN A 51 -2.73 -2.63 -15.15
N ILE A 52 -2.21 -3.45 -14.24
CA ILE A 52 -0.78 -3.75 -14.16
C ILE A 52 -0.42 -5.12 -14.75
N ALA A 53 0.72 -5.17 -15.43
CA ALA A 53 1.40 -6.40 -15.78
C ALA A 53 2.45 -6.69 -14.70
N GLN A 54 2.21 -7.71 -13.88
CA GLN A 54 3.16 -8.15 -12.86
C GLN A 54 4.09 -9.23 -13.40
N PHE A 55 5.38 -9.14 -13.04
CA PHE A 55 6.37 -10.14 -13.41
C PHE A 55 6.77 -10.96 -12.16
N PRO A 56 6.63 -12.30 -12.20
CA PRO A 56 7.00 -13.15 -11.07
C PRO A 56 8.51 -13.05 -10.81
N GLN A 57 8.86 -12.92 -9.52
CA GLN A 57 10.24 -12.75 -9.04
C GLN A 57 10.43 -13.66 -7.81
N ASN A 58 11.67 -14.13 -7.59
CA ASN A 58 12.01 -15.10 -6.54
C ASN A 58 12.45 -14.47 -5.20
N ASP A 59 12.34 -13.16 -5.05
CA ASP A 59 12.67 -12.44 -3.81
C ASP A 59 11.40 -12.23 -2.98
N SER A 60 11.44 -12.52 -1.67
CA SER A 60 10.28 -12.49 -0.78
C SER A 60 9.68 -11.09 -0.62
N VAL A 61 10.49 -10.04 -0.66
CA VAL A 61 9.98 -8.66 -0.45
C VAL A 61 9.46 -8.08 -1.76
N ILE A 62 10.08 -8.44 -2.88
CA ILE A 62 9.49 -8.21 -4.21
C ILE A 62 8.16 -8.97 -4.32
N THR A 63 8.10 -10.18 -3.77
CA THR A 63 6.86 -10.97 -3.72
C THR A 63 5.81 -10.25 -2.89
N TRP A 64 6.17 -9.62 -1.76
CA TRP A 64 5.23 -8.80 -1.01
C TRP A 64 4.76 -7.61 -1.86
N CYS A 65 5.62 -6.74 -2.39
CA CYS A 65 5.11 -5.62 -3.19
C CYS A 65 4.21 -6.08 -4.37
N ASN A 66 4.56 -7.16 -5.05
CA ASN A 66 3.69 -7.76 -6.08
C ASN A 66 2.35 -8.25 -5.53
N GLN A 67 2.33 -8.92 -4.37
CA GLN A 67 1.10 -9.37 -3.72
C GLN A 67 0.20 -8.20 -3.33
N GLU A 68 0.77 -7.12 -2.79
CA GLU A 68 0.03 -5.90 -2.46
C GLU A 68 -0.71 -5.40 -3.67
N LEU A 69 0.06 -5.19 -4.74
CA LEU A 69 -0.47 -4.68 -5.98
C LEU A 69 -1.48 -5.67 -6.57
N ALA A 70 -1.32 -6.97 -6.38
CA ALA A 70 -2.28 -7.97 -6.89
C ALA A 70 -3.61 -7.96 -6.13
N GLU A 71 -3.61 -7.60 -4.84
CA GLU A 71 -4.83 -7.49 -4.03
C GLU A 71 -5.71 -6.30 -4.47
N VAL A 72 -5.08 -5.26 -5.02
CA VAL A 72 -5.73 -3.98 -5.31
C VAL A 72 -5.55 -3.50 -6.75
N SER A 73 -5.20 -4.39 -7.68
CA SER A 73 -5.05 -4.05 -9.11
C SER A 73 -5.71 -5.09 -10.02
N GLU A 74 -6.00 -4.68 -11.25
CA GLU A 74 -6.49 -5.54 -12.31
C GLU A 74 -5.35 -5.97 -13.25
N ALA A 75 -5.54 -7.10 -13.94
CA ALA A 75 -4.58 -7.56 -14.94
C ALA A 75 -4.56 -6.60 -16.15
N GLY A 76 -3.37 -6.14 -16.54
CA GLY A 76 -3.23 -5.16 -17.62
C GLY A 76 -1.87 -5.12 -18.29
N ASN A 77 -1.54 -3.97 -18.90
CA ASN A 77 -0.34 -3.78 -19.71
C ASN A 77 0.66 -2.78 -19.11
N PHE A 78 0.31 -2.09 -18.02
CA PHE A 78 1.22 -1.16 -17.38
C PHE A 78 2.31 -1.95 -16.64
N GLU A 79 3.55 -1.91 -17.14
CA GLU A 79 4.62 -2.72 -16.57
C GLU A 79 5.08 -2.15 -15.24
N VAL A 80 4.94 -2.91 -14.16
CA VAL A 80 5.52 -2.57 -12.86
C VAL A 80 6.70 -3.49 -12.58
N ARG A 81 7.87 -2.91 -12.33
CA ARG A 81 9.08 -3.65 -11.97
C ARG A 81 9.56 -3.23 -10.60
N VAL A 82 9.72 -4.22 -9.74
CA VAL A 82 10.25 -4.03 -8.40
C VAL A 82 11.69 -4.53 -8.38
N THR A 83 12.65 -3.69 -7.99
CA THR A 83 14.08 -3.99 -8.05
C THR A 83 14.85 -3.33 -6.91
N GLY A 84 16.03 -3.84 -6.55
CA GLY A 84 16.94 -3.09 -5.67
C GLY A 84 17.50 -1.85 -6.37
N GLY A 85 17.66 -0.74 -5.63
CA GLY A 85 18.13 0.53 -6.19
C GLY A 85 18.01 1.70 -5.22
N GLU A 86 18.14 2.92 -5.72
CA GLU A 86 17.89 4.14 -4.94
C GLU A 86 16.41 4.23 -4.60
N THR A 87 16.09 4.34 -3.31
CA THR A 87 14.72 4.37 -2.79
C THR A 87 13.86 5.38 -3.54
N GLY A 88 12.73 4.92 -4.08
CA GLY A 88 11.81 5.76 -4.82
C GLY A 88 10.95 5.03 -5.83
N VAL A 89 10.00 5.78 -6.39
CA VAL A 89 9.11 5.32 -7.46
C VAL A 89 9.43 6.10 -8.73
N TYR A 90 9.67 5.39 -9.82
CA TYR A 90 10.14 5.96 -11.08
C TYR A 90 9.18 5.63 -12.21
N ILE A 91 8.43 6.62 -12.67
CA ILE A 91 7.27 6.44 -13.55
C ILE A 91 7.58 6.93 -14.96
N SER A 92 7.11 6.16 -15.93
CA SER A 92 7.13 6.49 -17.35
C SER A 92 5.75 6.29 -17.96
N ALA A 93 5.57 6.77 -19.18
CA ALA A 93 4.33 6.56 -19.93
C ALA A 93 3.96 5.08 -20.17
N LYS A 94 4.89 4.13 -20.00
CA LYS A 94 4.67 2.70 -20.28
C LYS A 94 4.75 1.79 -19.06
N GLY A 95 5.14 2.33 -17.91
CA GLY A 95 5.39 1.51 -16.72
C GLY A 95 6.09 2.27 -15.62
N ALA A 96 6.26 1.60 -14.48
CA ALA A 96 6.92 2.11 -13.30
C ALA A 96 8.01 1.16 -12.79
N SER A 97 9.05 1.72 -12.19
CA SER A 97 10.02 1.00 -11.40
C SER A 97 9.90 1.41 -9.94
N ILE A 98 9.72 0.44 -9.05
CA ILE A 98 9.67 0.61 -7.60
C ILE A 98 11.00 0.12 -7.05
N GLN A 99 11.71 0.97 -6.30
CA GLN A 99 13.07 0.68 -5.85
C GLN A 99 13.27 0.97 -4.36
N GLY A 100 14.18 0.22 -3.75
CA GLY A 100 14.64 0.42 -2.37
C GLY A 100 15.97 -0.27 -2.14
N VAL A 101 16.72 0.18 -1.13
CA VAL A 101 17.99 -0.45 -0.73
C VAL A 101 17.74 -1.56 0.29
N THR A 102 16.82 -1.30 1.21
CA THR A 102 16.36 -2.24 2.23
C THR A 102 14.95 -2.76 1.93
N ASN A 103 14.55 -3.82 2.61
CA ASN A 103 13.21 -4.39 2.50
C ASN A 103 12.12 -3.39 2.90
N GLU A 104 12.39 -2.61 3.94
CA GLU A 104 11.47 -1.59 4.47
C GLU A 104 11.29 -0.44 3.47
N GLU A 105 12.39 0.09 2.93
CA GLU A 105 12.33 1.15 1.91
C GLU A 105 11.64 0.72 0.62
N LEU A 106 11.79 -0.56 0.24
CA LEU A 106 11.12 -1.12 -0.94
C LEU A 106 9.61 -1.28 -0.70
N LEU A 107 9.19 -1.69 0.50
CA LEU A 107 7.78 -1.70 0.90
C LEU A 107 7.21 -0.28 0.93
N ASP A 108 7.92 0.68 1.53
CA ASP A 108 7.49 2.08 1.55
C ASP A 108 7.36 2.65 0.13
N SER A 109 8.28 2.30 -0.77
CA SER A 109 8.16 2.67 -2.17
C SER A 109 6.99 2.01 -2.89
N CYS A 110 6.64 0.77 -2.49
CA CYS A 110 5.45 0.10 -2.97
C CYS A 110 4.18 0.84 -2.53
N HIS A 111 4.08 1.15 -1.24
CA HIS A 111 2.97 1.89 -0.67
C HIS A 111 2.82 3.27 -1.31
N ALA A 112 3.93 3.99 -1.52
CA ALA A 112 3.92 5.29 -2.20
C ALA A 112 3.37 5.20 -3.63
N PHE A 113 3.72 4.14 -4.37
CA PHE A 113 3.13 3.89 -5.69
C PHE A 113 1.63 3.60 -5.60
N THR A 114 1.19 2.77 -4.64
CA THR A 114 -0.22 2.46 -4.40
C THR A 114 -1.03 3.72 -4.04
N CYS A 115 -0.50 4.57 -3.16
CA CYS A 115 -1.10 5.85 -2.77
C CYS A 115 -1.27 6.77 -3.99
N LEU A 116 -0.22 6.92 -4.81
CA LEU A 116 -0.29 7.73 -6.03
C LEU A 116 -1.35 7.22 -7.00
N ARG A 117 -1.36 5.91 -7.24
CA ARG A 117 -2.25 5.25 -8.20
C ARG A 117 -3.72 5.49 -7.86
N ASP A 118 -4.08 5.36 -6.59
CA ASP A 118 -5.46 5.48 -6.14
C ASP A 118 -5.81 6.90 -5.66
N GLY A 119 -4.87 7.85 -5.76
CA GLY A 119 -5.09 9.22 -5.30
C GLY A 119 -5.35 9.32 -3.80
N ILE A 120 -4.72 8.45 -3.01
CA ILE A 120 -4.83 8.42 -1.55
C ILE A 120 -3.79 9.37 -0.96
N GLU A 121 -4.22 10.29 -0.12
CA GLU A 121 -3.30 11.10 0.70
C GLU A 121 -2.70 10.22 1.81
N CYS A 122 -1.42 9.88 1.68
CA CYS A 122 -0.72 9.03 2.64
C CYS A 122 0.20 9.87 3.55
N PRO A 123 0.19 9.62 4.88
CA PRO A 123 1.12 10.23 5.80
C PRO A 123 2.50 9.61 5.59
N ASP A 124 3.52 10.14 6.26
CA ASP A 124 4.80 9.45 6.33
C ASP A 124 4.59 8.04 6.90
N PHE A 125 5.16 7.01 6.26
CA PHE A 125 4.97 5.63 6.71
C PHE A 125 5.54 5.40 8.10
N ASP A 126 6.53 6.19 8.52
CA ASP A 126 7.02 6.20 9.90
C ASP A 126 5.93 6.68 10.88
N GLU A 127 5.10 7.65 10.50
CA GLU A 127 3.99 8.09 11.35
C GLU A 127 2.98 6.95 11.58
N ILE A 128 2.72 6.12 10.57
CA ILE A 128 1.87 4.92 10.71
C ILE A 128 2.50 3.94 11.71
N ARG A 129 3.80 3.64 11.55
CA ARG A 129 4.54 2.75 12.45
C ARG A 129 4.50 3.27 13.88
N PHE A 130 4.71 4.56 14.09
CA PHE A 130 4.77 5.17 15.42
C PHE A 130 3.40 5.41 16.05
N ALA A 131 2.33 5.60 15.26
CA ALA A 131 0.99 5.91 15.76
C ALA A 131 0.50 4.88 16.77
N ILE A 132 0.83 3.60 16.57
CA ILE A 132 0.30 2.51 17.42
C ILE A 132 1.37 1.79 18.27
N ASN A 133 2.66 2.00 18.00
CA ASN A 133 3.78 1.28 18.64
C ASN A 133 3.87 1.45 20.18
N SER A 134 3.13 2.39 20.77
CA SER A 134 3.12 2.64 22.21
C SER A 134 1.87 2.14 22.94
N GLN A 135 0.89 1.55 22.23
CA GLN A 135 -0.42 1.22 22.79
C GLN A 135 -0.57 -0.29 23.01
N LYS A 136 -1.19 -0.70 24.13
CA LYS A 136 -1.42 -2.12 24.49
C LYS A 136 -2.82 -2.61 24.14
N ASP A 137 -3.79 -1.70 24.24
CA ASP A 137 -5.19 -1.96 23.99
C ASP A 137 -5.64 -0.98 22.91
N MET A 138 -5.97 -1.53 21.75
CA MET A 138 -6.44 -0.78 20.59
C MET A 138 -7.89 -1.17 20.31
N SER A 139 -8.70 -0.20 19.91
CA SER A 139 -10.07 -0.42 19.45
C SER A 139 -10.17 -0.30 17.94
N ILE A 140 -11.19 -0.89 17.36
CA ILE A 140 -11.61 -0.65 15.98
C ILE A 140 -12.94 0.06 16.03
N VAL A 141 -13.04 1.21 15.37
CA VAL A 141 -14.25 1.98 15.21
C VAL A 141 -14.60 2.00 13.74
N VAL A 142 -15.78 1.49 13.41
CA VAL A 142 -16.23 1.36 12.02
C VAL A 142 -17.48 2.20 11.84
N ASP A 143 -17.47 3.10 10.87
CA ASP A 143 -18.68 3.83 10.48
C ASP A 143 -19.78 2.83 10.05
N LYS A 144 -21.00 2.99 10.55
CA LYS A 144 -22.14 2.11 10.24
C LYS A 144 -22.42 1.95 8.75
N SER A 145 -22.01 2.92 7.93
CA SER A 145 -22.20 2.92 6.48
C SER A 145 -21.17 2.06 5.73
N VAL A 146 -20.07 1.66 6.39
CA VAL A 146 -19.09 0.71 5.87
C VAL A 146 -19.76 -0.66 5.73
N THR A 147 -20.09 -1.00 4.50
CA THR A 147 -20.82 -2.22 4.14
C THR A 147 -20.27 -2.78 2.83
N GLY A 148 -20.68 -4.01 2.47
CA GLY A 148 -20.26 -4.64 1.22
C GLY A 148 -18.76 -4.89 1.18
N HIS A 149 -18.08 -4.53 0.09
CA HIS A 149 -16.65 -4.76 -0.11
C HIS A 149 -15.77 -4.09 0.94
N ALA A 150 -16.18 -2.92 1.43
CA ALA A 150 -15.44 -2.13 2.43
C ALA A 150 -15.29 -2.83 3.78
N THR A 151 -16.06 -3.90 4.06
CA THR A 151 -15.90 -4.68 5.29
C THR A 151 -14.58 -5.47 5.31
N GLN A 152 -13.94 -5.68 4.15
CA GLN A 152 -12.61 -6.27 4.07
C GLN A 152 -11.58 -5.44 4.83
N SER A 153 -11.74 -4.11 4.86
CA SER A 153 -10.87 -3.22 5.64
C SER A 153 -10.90 -3.53 7.12
N VAL A 154 -12.07 -3.90 7.66
CA VAL A 154 -12.22 -4.30 9.06
C VAL A 154 -11.42 -5.58 9.33
N LEU A 155 -11.48 -6.54 8.42
CA LEU A 155 -10.72 -7.79 8.54
C LEU A 155 -9.21 -7.53 8.49
N ASN A 156 -8.73 -6.75 7.52
CA ASN A 156 -7.33 -6.38 7.39
C ASN A 156 -6.80 -5.77 8.71
N ILE A 157 -7.51 -4.79 9.28
CA ILE A 157 -7.12 -4.16 10.54
C ILE A 157 -7.21 -5.12 11.73
N GLN A 158 -8.24 -5.97 11.82
CA GLN A 158 -8.34 -6.98 12.88
C GLN A 158 -7.12 -7.93 12.88
N TYR A 159 -6.67 -8.35 11.70
CA TYR A 159 -5.51 -9.22 11.56
C TYR A 159 -4.22 -8.53 12.03
N VAL A 160 -4.00 -7.29 11.62
CA VAL A 160 -2.84 -6.48 12.06
C VAL A 160 -2.80 -6.38 13.58
N MET A 161 -3.94 -6.07 14.19
CA MET A 161 -4.03 -5.95 15.65
C MET A 161 -3.72 -7.28 16.36
N GLY A 162 -4.15 -8.40 15.79
CA GLY A 162 -3.81 -9.73 16.31
C GLY A 162 -2.32 -10.07 16.20
N ALA A 163 -1.67 -9.73 15.08
CA ALA A 163 -0.29 -10.10 14.82
C ALA A 163 0.74 -9.11 15.40
N ALA A 164 0.53 -7.80 15.21
CA ALA A 164 1.48 -6.76 15.58
C ALA A 164 1.53 -6.52 17.09
N GLN A 165 0.38 -6.59 17.77
CA GLN A 165 0.28 -6.05 19.14
C GLN A 165 0.29 -7.11 20.24
N LYS A 166 0.18 -8.41 19.92
CA LYS A 166 -0.10 -9.47 20.91
C LYS A 166 -1.23 -9.06 21.88
N SER A 167 -2.19 -8.27 21.40
CA SER A 167 -3.25 -7.72 22.25
C SER A 167 -4.15 -8.87 22.68
N ASN A 168 -4.45 -8.95 23.98
CA ASN A 168 -5.33 -9.98 24.51
C ASN A 168 -6.81 -9.68 24.23
N THR A 169 -7.15 -8.43 23.87
CA THR A 169 -8.54 -8.00 23.66
C THR A 169 -8.65 -6.89 22.62
N ILE A 170 -9.32 -7.18 21.51
CA ILE A 170 -9.70 -6.18 20.50
C ILE A 170 -11.13 -5.73 20.79
N TYR A 171 -11.34 -4.45 21.09
CA TYR A 171 -12.70 -3.90 21.21
C TYR A 171 -13.15 -3.34 19.87
N SER A 172 -14.31 -3.76 19.38
CA SER A 172 -14.89 -3.24 18.13
C SER A 172 -16.13 -2.41 18.43
N TYR A 173 -16.31 -1.32 17.69
CA TYR A 173 -17.43 -0.39 17.83
C TYR A 173 -18.00 -0.04 16.46
N ILE A 174 -19.32 0.09 16.39
CA ILE A 174 -20.02 0.69 15.25
C ILE A 174 -20.31 2.16 15.60
N MET A 175 -19.85 3.07 14.76
CA MET A 175 -20.07 4.50 14.86
C MET A 175 -21.33 4.93 14.09
N ASP A 176 -22.22 5.65 14.76
CA ASP A 176 -23.38 6.33 14.19
C ASP A 176 -23.39 7.80 14.64
N GLY A 177 -22.86 8.69 13.79
CA GLY A 177 -22.51 10.06 14.20
C GLY A 177 -21.49 10.02 15.35
N ASP A 178 -21.74 10.78 16.41
CA ASP A 178 -20.84 10.83 17.57
C ASP A 178 -21.03 9.67 18.56
N THR A 179 -21.96 8.74 18.27
CA THR A 179 -22.29 7.62 19.17
C THR A 179 -21.70 6.30 18.69
N CYS A 180 -20.90 5.68 19.55
CA CYS A 180 -20.25 4.40 19.29
C CYS A 180 -20.90 3.28 20.10
N THR A 181 -21.41 2.27 19.40
CA THR A 181 -22.02 1.08 20.01
C THR A 181 -21.02 -0.06 20.00
N MET A 182 -20.71 -0.60 21.18
CA MET A 182 -19.78 -1.72 21.30
C MET A 182 -20.37 -2.96 20.63
N MET A 183 -19.59 -3.57 19.74
CA MET A 183 -19.89 -4.85 19.12
C MET A 183 -19.56 -5.98 20.10
N SER A 184 -20.49 -6.91 20.30
CA SER A 184 -20.20 -8.14 21.03
C SER A 184 -19.21 -8.98 20.21
N LEU A 185 -18.09 -9.36 20.84
CA LEU A 185 -17.06 -10.23 20.26
C LEU A 185 -17.68 -11.53 19.74
N LEU A 186 -17.76 -11.70 18.43
CA LEU A 186 -17.96 -12.97 17.76
C LEU A 186 -17.03 -13.03 16.56
N ASN A 187 -16.25 -14.11 16.51
CA ASN A 187 -15.26 -14.40 15.49
C ASN A 187 -15.81 -14.19 14.07
N SER A 188 -15.09 -13.38 13.30
CA SER A 188 -14.97 -13.33 11.83
C SER A 188 -16.22 -13.27 10.93
N THR A 189 -17.47 -13.36 11.39
CA THR A 189 -18.63 -13.36 10.46
C THR A 189 -19.93 -12.72 10.97
N GLY A 190 -19.96 -12.14 12.18
CA GLY A 190 -21.16 -11.46 12.65
C GLY A 190 -21.04 -10.95 14.08
N ALA A 191 -20.77 -9.66 14.23
CA ALA A 191 -20.84 -8.99 15.52
C ALA A 191 -22.27 -8.47 15.74
N TYR A 192 -22.87 -8.82 16.88
CA TYR A 192 -24.14 -8.25 17.31
C TYR A 192 -23.89 -6.99 18.13
N PRO A 193 -24.61 -5.89 17.88
CA PRO A 193 -24.54 -4.70 18.72
C PRO A 193 -24.88 -5.08 20.17
N SER A 194 -24.04 -4.66 21.12
CA SER A 194 -24.43 -4.65 22.53
C SER A 194 -25.22 -3.38 22.84
N ASN A 195 -26.01 -3.36 23.92
CA ASN A 195 -26.68 -2.13 24.36
C ASN A 195 -25.71 -1.12 25.02
N LYS A 196 -24.39 -1.35 24.97
CA LYS A 196 -23.38 -0.45 25.54
C LYS A 196 -22.95 0.55 24.49
N THR A 197 -23.33 1.81 24.70
CA THR A 197 -22.93 2.95 23.88
C THR A 197 -21.96 3.85 24.63
N ARG A 198 -21.17 4.62 23.87
CA ARG A 198 -20.26 5.66 24.37
C ARG A 198 -20.03 6.72 23.30
N ASP A 199 -19.39 7.82 23.68
CA ASP A 199 -18.84 8.79 22.74
C ASP A 199 -17.75 8.15 21.86
N CYS A 200 -17.73 8.53 20.57
CA CYS A 200 -16.81 7.99 19.58
C CYS A 200 -15.38 8.54 19.65
N ASP A 201 -15.05 9.49 20.52
CA ASP A 201 -13.66 9.88 20.80
C ASP A 201 -12.92 8.80 21.61
N ILE A 202 -12.71 7.66 20.96
CA ILE A 202 -11.98 6.53 21.50
C ILE A 202 -10.49 6.78 21.25
N LYS A 203 -9.73 6.83 22.35
CA LYS A 203 -8.27 6.86 22.31
C LYS A 203 -7.76 5.48 21.92
N ASN A 204 -6.62 5.41 21.23
CA ASN A 204 -5.98 4.16 20.83
C ASN A 204 -6.92 3.35 19.95
N ALA A 205 -7.19 3.86 18.74
CA ALA A 205 -8.13 3.21 17.85
C ALA A 205 -7.76 3.36 16.38
N PHE A 206 -8.16 2.35 15.62
CA PHE A 206 -8.30 2.43 14.18
C PHE A 206 -9.72 2.88 13.86
N TYR A 207 -9.85 3.93 13.05
CA TYR A 207 -11.13 4.39 12.52
C TYR A 207 -11.21 4.02 11.05
N ILE A 208 -12.33 3.43 10.66
CA ILE A 208 -12.65 3.10 9.27
C ILE A 208 -13.90 3.89 8.92
N VAL A 209 -13.73 4.97 8.15
CA VAL A 209 -14.74 6.00 7.95
C VAL A 209 -15.06 6.10 6.47
N LYS A 210 -16.34 5.91 6.12
CA LYS A 210 -16.79 6.15 4.76
C LYS A 210 -16.71 7.65 4.46
N SER A 211 -15.99 8.03 3.41
CA SER A 211 -15.77 9.42 3.03
C SER A 211 -15.72 9.58 1.51
N ASP A 212 -15.90 10.83 1.04
CA ASP A 212 -15.63 11.23 -0.35
C ASP A 212 -14.14 11.59 -0.55
N GLU A 213 -13.40 11.75 0.56
CA GLU A 213 -11.94 11.91 0.58
C GLU A 213 -11.28 10.52 0.70
N ASN A 214 -10.13 10.35 0.05
CA ASN A 214 -9.29 9.14 0.12
C ASN A 214 -7.99 9.49 0.86
N LYS A 215 -7.88 9.09 2.13
CA LYS A 215 -6.81 9.55 3.01
C LYS A 215 -6.54 8.56 4.13
N ILE A 216 -5.26 8.35 4.42
CA ILE A 216 -4.79 7.75 5.66
C ILE A 216 -4.33 8.89 6.57
N GLU A 217 -4.82 8.91 7.79
CA GLU A 217 -4.36 9.84 8.82
C GLU A 217 -3.73 9.05 9.97
N ALA A 218 -2.48 9.36 10.31
CA ALA A 218 -1.77 8.72 11.40
C ALA A 218 -1.33 9.78 12.42
N VAL A 219 -1.81 9.66 13.65
CA VAL A 219 -1.39 10.50 14.76
C VAL A 219 -1.13 9.62 15.99
N PRO A 220 -0.40 10.08 17.02
CA PRO A 220 -0.13 9.27 18.21
C PRO A 220 -1.41 8.72 18.83
N GLY A 221 -1.55 7.38 18.85
CA GLY A 221 -2.70 6.65 19.38
C GLY A 221 -3.92 6.60 18.45
N ARG A 222 -3.82 6.99 17.17
CA ARG A 222 -4.96 6.90 16.24
C ARG A 222 -4.50 6.76 14.80
N ILE A 223 -5.12 5.82 14.09
CA ILE A 223 -5.05 5.75 12.63
C ILE A 223 -6.48 5.85 12.11
N THR A 224 -6.73 6.70 11.14
CA THR A 224 -8.03 6.82 10.48
C THR A 224 -7.87 6.58 8.98
N LEU A 225 -8.73 5.71 8.43
CA LEU A 225 -8.89 5.47 7.00
C LEU A 225 -10.16 6.17 6.57
N TYR A 226 -10.05 7.12 5.64
CA TYR A 226 -11.15 7.83 5.03
C TYR A 226 -11.21 7.43 3.57
N GLY A 227 -12.30 6.83 3.12
CA GLY A 227 -12.41 6.46 1.72
C GLY A 227 -13.78 5.95 1.31
N ASP A 228 -13.94 5.74 0.01
CA ASP A 228 -15.06 4.99 -0.51
C ASP A 228 -14.87 3.47 -0.30
N SER A 229 -15.70 2.64 -0.95
CA SER A 229 -15.71 1.21 -0.66
C SER A 229 -14.51 0.48 -1.25
N GLU A 230 -13.89 1.05 -2.28
CA GLU A 230 -12.70 0.51 -2.92
C GLU A 230 -11.45 1.06 -2.21
N HIS A 231 -11.39 2.37 -1.98
CA HIS A 231 -10.23 3.03 -1.37
C HIS A 231 -10.01 2.60 0.07
N LEU A 232 -11.07 2.39 0.86
CA LEU A 232 -10.92 1.83 2.21
C LEU A 232 -10.21 0.47 2.21
N VAL A 233 -10.37 -0.33 1.15
CA VAL A 233 -9.68 -1.63 1.07
C VAL A 233 -8.20 -1.40 0.78
N THR A 234 -7.86 -0.56 -0.20
CA THR A 234 -6.47 -0.17 -0.48
C THR A 234 -5.76 0.41 0.75
N GLU A 235 -6.41 1.36 1.43
CA GLU A 235 -5.86 2.02 2.62
C GLU A 235 -5.57 1.02 3.75
N SER A 236 -6.48 0.08 3.96
CA SER A 236 -6.30 -0.97 4.98
C SER A 236 -5.17 -1.95 4.64
N VAL A 237 -4.92 -2.20 3.35
CA VAL A 237 -3.81 -3.03 2.86
C VAL A 237 -2.50 -2.30 3.12
N ILE A 238 -2.38 -1.03 2.74
CA ILE A 238 -1.20 -0.19 3.00
C ILE A 238 -0.87 -0.20 4.50
N VAL A 239 -1.85 0.13 5.35
CA VAL A 239 -1.65 0.16 6.82
C VAL A 239 -1.29 -1.22 7.37
N ARG A 240 -1.92 -2.29 6.87
CA ARG A 240 -1.61 -3.65 7.32
C ARG A 240 -0.17 -4.01 7.07
N ASP A 241 0.33 -3.66 5.90
CA ASP A 241 1.61 -4.11 5.41
C ASP A 241 2.75 -3.20 5.86
N THR A 242 2.45 -1.95 6.19
CA THR A 242 3.36 -1.08 6.94
C THR A 242 3.57 -1.59 8.37
N LEU A 243 2.52 -2.10 9.02
CA LEU A 243 2.58 -2.50 10.45
C LEU A 243 2.99 -3.96 10.69
N ALA A 244 2.62 -4.86 9.79
CA ALA A 244 2.83 -6.30 9.94
C ALA A 244 2.98 -6.99 8.57
N PRO A 245 4.02 -6.68 7.78
CA PRO A 245 4.20 -7.22 6.43
C PRO A 245 4.19 -8.76 6.39
N ASP A 246 4.75 -9.41 7.42
CA ASP A 246 4.82 -10.87 7.57
C ASP A 246 3.44 -11.55 7.69
N ILE A 247 2.37 -10.79 7.93
CA ILE A 247 1.03 -11.36 8.12
C ILE A 247 0.46 -11.94 6.83
N ARG A 248 0.94 -11.49 5.67
CA ARG A 248 0.47 -11.95 4.35
C ARG A 248 0.70 -13.44 4.15
N ASP A 249 1.87 -13.93 4.55
CA ASP A 249 2.18 -15.35 4.45
C ASP A 249 1.21 -16.20 5.31
N ARG A 250 0.80 -15.67 6.47
CA ARG A 250 -0.18 -16.32 7.35
C ARG A 250 -1.60 -16.27 6.79
N LEU A 251 -2.02 -15.15 6.20
CA LEU A 251 -3.35 -15.02 5.58
C LEU A 251 -3.50 -16.00 4.41
N ARG A 252 -2.45 -16.15 3.60
CA ARG A 252 -2.41 -17.08 2.47
C ARG A 252 -2.51 -18.54 2.90
N GLU A 253 -1.85 -18.93 4.00
CA GLU A 253 -2.00 -20.28 4.57
C GLU A 253 -3.44 -20.57 5.02
N LEU A 254 -4.18 -19.53 5.42
CA LEU A 254 -5.57 -19.62 5.85
C LEU A 254 -6.59 -19.60 4.69
N LYS A 255 -6.15 -19.42 3.44
CA LYS A 255 -7.00 -19.31 2.22
C LYS A 255 -8.09 -18.23 2.33
N LEU A 256 -7.76 -17.13 2.98
CA LEU A 256 -8.55 -15.90 2.97
C LEU A 256 -7.93 -14.92 1.97
#